data_AF-A0A7C9VIW5-F1
#
_entry.id   AF-A0A7C9VIW5-F1
#
_cell.length_a   1.000
_cell.length_b   1.000
_cell.length_c   1.000
_cell.angle_alpha   90.00
_cell.angle_beta   90.00
_cell.angle_gamma   90.00
#
_symmetry.space_group_name_H-M   'P 1'
#
loop_
_entity.id
_entity.type
_entity.pdbx_description
1 polymer ?
#
loop_
_entity_poly.entity_id
_entity_poly.type
_entity_poly.pdbx_seq_one_letter_code
_entity_poly.pdbx_strand_id
1 'polypeptide(L)' 'SAERSHRRKASPYQSAMSMLNFYINRAGKNLPAARKRKLEAAKSELRKAFGKKAA' A
#
# COMPACT_ATOMS: atom_id res chain seq x y z
N SER A 1 25.48 -3.02 2.19
CA SER A 1 24.42 -3.94 1.71
C SER A 1 23.18 -3.84 2.60
N ALA A 2 22.17 -3.08 2.16
CA ALA A 2 20.85 -3.04 2.77
C ALA A 2 19.99 -4.30 2.48
N GLU A 3 20.62 -5.33 1.89
CA GLU A 3 20.00 -6.55 1.38
C GLU A 3 20.03 -7.72 2.39
N ARG A 4 20.70 -7.57 3.54
CA ARG A 4 20.95 -8.67 4.50
C ARG A 4 20.18 -8.59 5.83
N SER A 5 19.20 -7.70 5.95
CA SER A 5 18.45 -7.56 7.20
C SER A 5 17.32 -8.60 7.32
N HIS A 6 17.57 -9.67 8.07
CA HIS A 6 16.55 -10.60 8.58
C HIS A 6 15.49 -9.94 9.49
N ARG A 7 15.64 -8.65 9.85
CA ARG A 7 14.66 -7.92 10.68
C ARG A 7 13.44 -7.40 9.90
N ARG A 8 13.37 -7.60 8.58
CA ARG A 8 12.20 -7.18 7.81
C ARG A 8 11.03 -8.13 8.07
N LYS A 9 10.28 -7.88 9.14
CA LYS A 9 9.11 -8.67 9.57
C LYS A 9 7.97 -8.70 8.54
N ALA A 10 7.90 -7.71 7.66
CA ALA A 10 6.86 -7.58 6.65
C ALA A 10 7.42 -7.75 5.23
N SER A 11 6.65 -8.42 4.37
CA SER A 11 6.92 -8.46 2.93
C SER A 11 6.86 -7.05 2.30
N PRO A 12 7.54 -6.79 1.18
CA PRO A 12 7.49 -5.48 0.52
C PRO A 12 6.06 -5.06 0.18
N TYR A 13 5.24 -6.02 -0.23
CA TYR A 13 3.80 -5.84 -0.46
C TYR A 13 3.08 -5.37 0.81
N GLN A 14 3.26 -6.06 1.94
CA GLN A 14 2.62 -5.69 3.21
C GLN A 14 3.04 -4.29 3.66
N SER A 15 4.31 -3.93 3.52
CA SER A 15 4.81 -2.60 3.86
C SER A 15 4.18 -1.51 2.97
N ALA A 16 4.16 -1.72 1.66
CA ALA A 16 3.58 -0.77 0.71
C ALA A 16 2.06 -0.62 0.87
N MET A 17 1.34 -1.73 1.09
CA MET A 17 -0.10 -1.74 1.29
C MET A 17 -0.49 -1.06 2.61
N SER A 18 0.27 -1.32 3.68
CA SER A 18 0.08 -0.67 4.98
C SER A 18 0.30 0.84 4.88
N MET A 19 1.28 1.28 4.10
CA MET A 19 1.54 2.71 3.87
C MET A 19 0.36 3.38 3.12
N LEU A 20 -0.18 2.74 2.08
CA LEU A 20 -1.35 3.25 1.36
C LEU A 20 -2.57 3.36 2.28
N ASN A 21 -2.84 2.32 3.07
CA ASN A 21 -3.92 2.34 4.05
C ASN A 21 -3.70 3.41 5.13
N PHE A 22 -2.47 3.59 5.61
CA PHE A 22 -2.13 4.64 6.57
C PHE A 22 -2.45 6.03 6.03
N TYR A 23 -2.09 6.34 4.79
CA TYR A 23 -2.41 7.65 4.19
C TYR A 23 -3.92 7.86 4.02
N ILE A 24 -4.66 6.81 3.61
CA ILE A 24 -6.11 6.88 3.49
C ILE A 24 -6.74 7.14 4.87
N ASN A 25 -6.36 6.36 5.87
CA ASN A 25 -6.91 6.43 7.22
C ASN A 25 -6.52 7.74 7.92
N ARG A 26 -5.27 8.21 7.76
CA ARG A 26 -4.79 9.47 8.32
C ARG A 26 -5.50 10.69 7.72
N ALA A 27 -5.78 10.66 6.42
CA ALA A 27 -6.48 11.75 5.76
C ALA A 27 -7.98 11.77 6.10
N GLY A 28 -8.57 10.60 6.34
CA GLY A 28 -9.94 10.46 6.84
C GLY A 28 -10.96 11.24 5.99
N LYS A 29 -11.76 12.08 6.65
CA LYS A 29 -12.80 12.91 6.02
C LYS A 29 -12.23 14.05 5.16
N ASN A 30 -10.98 14.43 5.36
CA ASN A 30 -10.30 15.51 4.62
C ASN A 30 -9.65 15.01 3.32
N LEU A 31 -9.83 13.74 2.96
CA LEU A 31 -9.30 13.18 1.73
C LEU A 31 -10.23 13.48 0.56
N PRO A 32 -9.82 14.30 -0.43
CA PRO A 32 -10.65 14.57 -1.59
C PRO A 32 -10.95 13.27 -2.35
N ALA A 33 -12.17 13.13 -2.87
CA ALA A 33 -12.61 11.92 -3.58
C ALA A 33 -11.67 11.52 -4.72
N ALA A 34 -11.14 12.51 -5.46
CA ALA A 34 -10.16 12.28 -6.52
C ALA A 34 -8.86 11.64 -6.01
N ARG A 35 -8.37 12.08 -4.84
CA ARG A 35 -7.16 11.51 -4.22
C ARG A 35 -7.44 10.11 -3.66
N LYS A 36 -8.61 9.89 -3.05
CA LYS A 36 -9.06 8.56 -2.61
C LYS A 36 -9.07 7.57 -3.78
N ARG A 37 -9.64 7.94 -4.93
CA ARG A 37 -9.66 7.10 -6.14
C ARG A 37 -8.24 6.74 -6.61
N LYS A 38 -7.31 7.69 -6.62
CA LYS A 38 -5.91 7.43 -6.96
C LYS A 38 -5.24 6.45 -5.99
N LEU A 39 -5.47 6.60 -4.69
CA LEU A 39 -4.90 5.69 -3.68
C LEU A 39 -5.49 4.27 -3.77
N GLU A 40 -6.79 4.14 -4.04
CA GLU A 40 -7.41 2.83 -4.27
C GLU A 40 -6.93 2.18 -5.58
N ALA A 41 -6.75 2.95 -6.66
CA ALA A 41 -6.14 2.46 -7.89
C ALA A 41 -4.70 1.96 -7.64
N ALA A 42 -3.90 2.73 -6.89
CA ALA A 42 -2.55 2.32 -6.50
C ALA A 42 -2.55 0.99 -5.70
N LYS A 43 -3.53 0.77 -4.81
CA LYS A 43 -3.70 -0.51 -4.10
C LYS A 43 -4.02 -1.67 -5.07
N SER A 44 -4.77 -1.41 -6.15
CA SER A 44 -5.05 -2.42 -7.18
C SER A 44 -3.80 -2.75 -7.98
N GLU A 45 -3.06 -1.74 -8.44
CA GLU A 45 -1.80 -1.93 -9.17
C GLU A 45 -0.75 -2.64 -8.31
N LEU A 46 -0.65 -2.29 -7.03
CA LEU A 46 0.24 -2.97 -6.09
C LEU A 46 -0.11 -4.46 -5.92
N ARG A 47 -1.39 -4.81 -5.93
CA ARG A 47 -1.82 -6.22 -5.90
C ARG A 47 -1.40 -6.98 -7.16
N LYS A 48 -1.59 -6.37 -8.33
CA LYS A 48 -1.15 -6.95 -9.62
C LYS A 48 0.36 -7.14 -9.67
N ALA A 49 1.13 -6.12 -9.28
CA ALA A 49 2.59 -6.14 -9.31
C ALA A 49 3.19 -7.25 -8.42
N PHE A 50 2.51 -7.59 -7.32
CA PHE A 50 2.94 -8.67 -6.41
C PHE A 50 2.19 -10.00 -6.64
N GLY A 51 1.44 -10.15 -7.74
CA GLY A 51 0.72 -11.38 -8.09
C GLY A 51 -0.38 -11.77 -7.09
N LYS A 52 -0.80 -10.86 -6.21
CA LYS A 52 -1.90 -11.07 -5.28
C LYS A 52 -3.20 -10.79 -6.02
N LYS A 53 -3.92 -11.82 -6.46
CA LYS A 53 -5.28 -11.65 -6.98
C LYS A 53 -6.09 -10.85 -5.94
N ALA A 54 -6.72 -9.77 -6.38
CA ALA A 54 -7.80 -9.15 -5.63
C ALA A 54 -8.91 -10.20 -5.61
N ALA A 55 -9.01 -10.96 -4.51
CA ALA A 55 -10.14 -11.81 -4.23
C ALA A 55 -11.37 -10.94 -3.94
#